data_AF-A0A957JKG5-F1
#
_entry.id   AF-A0A957JKG5-F1
#
_cell.length_a   1.000
_cell.length_b   1.000
_cell.length_c   1.000
_cell.angle_alpha   90.00
_cell.angle_beta   90.00
_cell.angle_gamma   90.00
#
_symmetry.space_group_name_H-M   'P 1'
#
loop_
_entity.id
_entity.type
_entity.pdbx_description
1 polymer ?
#
loop_
_entity_poly.entity_id
_entity_poly.type
_entity_poly.pdbx_seq_one_letter_code
_entity_poly.pdbx_strand_id
1 'polypeptide(L)'
;DGRLGLLWQRFAAWWRSLWRGASGRVATLAKAIRQRGNAPAGDEATAPPWRFIRLNALSAREQIRYFYLSTVRRATEQGVERRHSETPTEYAADLKASWPEAETEIEALTAAFLAARYSPQPIDESDLSPVKRTWKRVKASLRRRRQRWANQTTPEEPASDTPTPE
;
A
#
# COMPACT_ATOMS: atom_id res chain seq x y z
N ASP A 1 12.92 15.79 -8.71
CA ASP A 1 11.70 15.04 -8.31
C ASP A 1 11.06 15.49 -7.00
N GLY A 2 10.32 16.61 -7.00
CA GLY A 2 9.61 17.10 -5.78
C GLY A 2 8.11 16.78 -5.73
N ARG A 3 7.50 16.41 -6.86
CA ARG A 3 6.04 16.23 -6.99
C ARG A 3 5.53 14.94 -6.36
N LEU A 4 6.27 13.83 -6.52
CA LEU A 4 5.95 12.52 -5.93
C LEU A 4 5.97 12.55 -4.39
N GLY A 5 6.91 13.32 -3.81
CA GLY A 5 7.01 13.50 -2.35
C GLY A 5 5.84 14.31 -1.78
N LEU A 6 5.41 15.38 -2.48
CA LEU A 6 4.31 16.24 -2.05
C LEU A 6 2.95 15.51 -2.08
N LEU A 7 2.68 14.76 -3.15
CA LEU A 7 1.45 14.00 -3.30
C LEU A 7 1.36 12.87 -2.25
N TRP A 8 2.50 12.23 -1.95
CA TRP A 8 2.62 11.26 -0.87
C TRP A 8 2.40 11.87 0.53
N GLN A 9 2.97 13.04 0.82
CA GLN A 9 2.78 13.71 2.11
C GLN A 9 1.31 14.07 2.35
N ARG A 10 0.60 14.55 1.32
CA ARG A 10 -0.82 14.86 1.40
C ARG A 10 -1.67 13.61 1.59
N PHE A 11 -1.33 12.52 0.90
CA PHE A 11 -2.01 11.24 1.03
C PHE A 11 -1.77 10.59 2.42
N ALA A 12 -0.54 10.67 2.95
CA ALA A 12 -0.21 10.22 4.29
C ALA A 12 -0.87 11.08 5.38
N ALA A 13 -1.01 12.39 5.16
CA ALA A 13 -1.76 13.29 6.05
C ALA A 13 -3.27 12.99 6.03
N TRP A 14 -3.85 12.78 4.85
CA TRP A 14 -5.22 12.32 4.68
C TRP A 14 -5.45 10.98 5.38
N TRP A 15 -4.53 10.03 5.20
CA TRP A 15 -4.56 8.74 5.89
C TRP A 15 -4.51 8.87 7.41
N ARG A 16 -3.57 9.67 7.95
CA ARG A 16 -3.50 9.94 9.40
C ARG A 16 -4.77 10.59 9.92
N SER A 17 -5.36 11.53 9.17
CA SER A 17 -6.60 12.19 9.58
C SER A 17 -7.78 11.21 9.65
N LEU A 18 -7.84 10.24 8.74
CA LEU A 18 -8.84 9.17 8.75
C LEU A 18 -8.67 8.18 9.91
N TRP A 19 -7.48 8.14 10.51
CA TRP A 19 -7.14 7.24 11.61
C TRP A 19 -7.27 7.91 13.00
N ARG A 20 -7.40 9.24 13.07
CA ARG A 20 -7.67 9.96 14.34
C ARG A 20 -9.06 9.65 14.94
N GLY A 21 -9.98 9.07 14.17
CA GLY A 21 -11.32 8.71 14.62
C GLY A 21 -11.54 7.26 15.07
N ALA A 22 -10.51 6.40 15.05
CA ALA A 22 -10.67 4.95 15.27
C ALA A 22 -10.08 4.41 16.59
N SER A 23 -9.76 5.28 17.55
CA SER A 23 -9.36 4.86 18.92
C SER A 23 -10.55 4.55 19.83
N GLY A 24 -11.78 4.76 19.37
CA GLY A 24 -13.00 4.51 20.13
C GLY A 24 -13.40 3.04 20.12
N ARG A 25 -12.68 2.20 20.88
CA ARG A 25 -13.05 0.88 21.45
C ARG A 25 -11.85 -0.08 21.59
N VAL A 26 -10.72 0.40 22.10
CA VAL A 26 -9.67 -0.47 22.67
C VAL A 26 -9.81 -0.49 24.19
N ALA A 27 -10.99 -0.87 24.71
CA ALA A 27 -11.23 -0.93 26.15
C ALA A 27 -10.84 -2.28 26.78
N THR A 28 -10.45 -3.29 26.01
CA THR A 28 -10.20 -4.64 26.57
C THR A 28 -8.79 -5.19 26.36
N LEU A 29 -7.97 -4.62 25.46
CA LEU A 29 -6.59 -5.11 25.24
C LEU A 29 -5.49 -4.26 25.91
N ALA A 30 -5.80 -3.01 26.29
CA ALA A 30 -4.81 -2.08 26.87
C ALA A 30 -4.36 -2.46 28.30
N LYS A 31 -5.07 -3.36 28.99
CA LYS A 31 -4.73 -3.72 30.38
C LYS A 31 -3.52 -4.66 30.50
N ALA A 32 -3.10 -5.32 29.42
CA ALA A 32 -1.93 -6.21 29.41
C ALA A 32 -0.60 -5.51 29.06
N ILE A 33 -0.63 -4.27 28.57
CA ILE A 33 0.58 -3.56 28.11
C ILE A 33 1.15 -2.63 29.21
N ARG A 34 0.37 -2.32 30.25
CA ARG A 34 0.75 -1.36 31.30
C ARG A 34 1.82 -1.83 32.28
N GLN A 35 2.32 -3.06 32.17
CA GLN A 35 3.41 -3.56 33.01
C GLN A 35 4.78 -3.60 32.30
N ARG A 36 4.91 -3.06 31.08
CA ARG A 36 6.21 -3.06 30.39
C ARG A 36 6.44 -1.79 29.58
N GLY A 37 7.00 -0.76 30.23
CA GLY A 37 7.63 0.35 29.53
C GLY A 37 7.38 1.71 30.17
N ASN A 38 8.15 2.01 31.21
CA ASN A 38 8.43 3.37 31.61
C ASN A 38 9.32 4.00 30.51
N ALA A 39 8.80 4.96 29.75
CA ALA A 39 9.59 5.81 28.86
C ALA A 39 8.98 7.23 28.88
N PRO A 40 9.78 8.28 29.07
CA PRO A 40 9.27 9.64 29.23
C PRO A 40 8.71 10.19 27.92
N ALA A 41 7.61 10.92 28.04
CA ALA A 41 7.01 11.69 26.97
C ALA A 41 7.90 12.91 26.67
N GLY A 42 8.40 12.99 25.44
CA GLY A 42 9.16 14.12 24.92
C GLY A 42 9.27 14.00 23.41
N ASP A 43 8.87 15.09 22.74
CA ASP A 43 9.13 15.46 21.35
C ASP A 43 8.25 14.88 20.22
N GLU A 44 7.76 15.84 19.43
CA GLU A 44 6.93 15.81 18.24
C GLU A 44 6.77 14.43 17.58
N ALA A 45 5.52 13.94 17.59
CA ALA A 45 5.09 12.71 16.94
C ALA A 45 5.23 12.83 15.40
N THR A 46 6.47 12.73 14.93
CA THR A 46 6.81 12.42 13.55
C THR A 46 6.22 11.04 13.30
N ALA A 47 5.05 11.03 12.64
CA ALA A 47 4.32 9.80 12.39
C ALA A 47 5.27 8.74 11.79
N PRO A 48 5.28 7.51 12.33
CA PRO A 48 6.28 6.53 11.97
C PRO A 48 6.29 6.31 10.45
N PRO A 49 7.47 6.21 9.82
CA PRO A 49 7.56 5.84 8.41
C PRO A 49 6.76 4.56 8.20
N TRP A 50 5.98 4.49 7.12
CA TRP A 50 5.11 3.34 6.80
C TRP A 50 5.82 1.97 6.85
N ARG A 51 7.15 1.95 6.76
CA ARG A 51 8.04 0.78 6.94
C ARG A 51 8.01 0.19 8.37
N PHE A 52 7.58 0.94 9.36
CA PHE A 52 7.58 0.55 10.78
C PHE A 52 6.18 0.28 11.34
N ILE A 53 5.13 0.27 10.50
CA ILE A 53 3.79 -0.13 10.93
C ILE A 53 3.80 -1.63 11.24
N ARG A 54 3.55 -1.98 12.50
CA ARG A 54 3.34 -3.37 12.91
C ARG A 54 1.96 -3.82 12.43
N LEU A 55 1.89 -4.45 11.25
CA LEU A 55 0.62 -4.87 10.64
C LEU A 55 -0.26 -5.72 11.56
N ASN A 56 0.35 -6.58 12.38
CA ASN A 56 -0.39 -7.43 13.31
C ASN A 56 -0.96 -6.68 14.53
N ALA A 57 -0.55 -5.43 14.77
CA ALA A 57 -1.12 -4.59 15.82
C ALA A 57 -2.36 -3.80 15.34
N LEU A 58 -2.69 -3.91 14.05
CA LEU A 58 -3.84 -3.24 13.44
C LEU A 58 -5.07 -4.15 13.48
N SER A 59 -6.24 -3.56 13.65
CA SER A 59 -7.52 -4.26 13.43
C SER A 59 -7.62 -4.80 12.00
N ALA A 60 -8.47 -5.82 11.77
CA ALA A 60 -8.70 -6.37 10.44
C ALA A 60 -9.09 -5.27 9.42
N ARG A 61 -9.99 -4.37 9.81
CA ARG A 61 -10.38 -3.20 9.02
C ARG A 61 -9.19 -2.31 8.64
N GLU A 62 -8.32 -1.99 9.59
CA GLU A 62 -7.13 -1.17 9.35
C GLU A 62 -6.11 -1.88 8.44
N GLN A 63 -5.94 -3.19 8.61
CA GLN A 63 -5.08 -3.99 7.73
C GLN A 63 -5.59 -4.00 6.29
N ILE A 64 -6.90 -4.19 6.07
CA ILE A 64 -7.50 -4.13 4.73
C ILE A 64 -7.28 -2.76 4.10
N ARG A 65 -7.52 -1.68 4.86
CA ARG A 65 -7.27 -0.33 4.35
C ARG A 65 -5.79 -0.16 3.99
N TYR A 66 -4.88 -0.64 4.84
CA TYR A 66 -3.44 -0.59 4.58
C TYR A 66 -3.07 -1.34 3.30
N PHE A 67 -3.63 -2.53 3.07
CA PHE A 67 -3.35 -3.33 1.87
C PHE A 67 -3.62 -2.53 0.59
N TYR A 68 -4.81 -1.94 0.47
CA TYR A 68 -5.16 -1.12 -0.69
C TYR A 68 -4.23 0.07 -0.85
N LEU A 69 -4.01 0.87 0.19
CA LEU A 69 -3.14 2.04 0.05
C LEU A 69 -1.69 1.67 -0.28
N SER A 70 -1.20 0.55 0.24
CA SER A 70 0.14 0.06 -0.10
C SER A 70 0.26 -0.35 -1.57
N THR A 71 -0.84 -0.80 -2.19
CA THR A 71 -0.94 -1.03 -3.63
C THR A 71 -0.90 0.30 -4.39
N VAL A 72 -1.72 1.28 -4.01
CA VAL A 72 -1.72 2.63 -4.62
C VAL A 72 -0.30 3.21 -4.65
N ARG A 73 0.39 3.19 -3.51
CA ARG A 73 1.78 3.69 -3.43
C ARG A 73 2.70 3.00 -4.43
N ARG A 74 2.64 1.66 -4.52
CA ARG A 74 3.52 0.88 -5.42
C ARG A 74 3.19 1.11 -6.89
N ALA A 75 1.93 1.38 -7.21
CA ALA A 75 1.49 1.75 -8.54
C ALA A 75 2.00 3.16 -8.90
N THR A 76 1.92 4.12 -7.98
CA THR A 76 2.54 5.45 -8.15
C THR A 76 4.05 5.37 -8.37
N GLU A 77 4.77 4.54 -7.60
CA GLU A 77 6.20 4.27 -7.81
C GLU A 77 6.51 3.60 -9.17
N GLN A 78 5.48 3.15 -9.90
CA GLN A 78 5.55 2.56 -11.23
C GLN A 78 4.90 3.45 -12.30
N GLY A 79 4.62 4.71 -11.99
CA GLY A 79 4.07 5.69 -12.93
C GLY A 79 2.54 5.68 -13.09
N VAL A 80 1.82 4.85 -12.34
CA VAL A 80 0.35 4.79 -12.38
C VAL A 80 -0.19 5.45 -11.11
N GLU A 81 -0.33 6.77 -11.13
CA GLU A 81 -0.75 7.56 -9.97
C GLU A 81 -2.27 7.76 -9.93
N ARG A 82 -2.86 7.63 -8.73
CA ARG A 82 -4.26 7.99 -8.49
C ARG A 82 -4.44 9.50 -8.48
N ARG A 83 -5.38 10.01 -9.27
CA ARG A 83 -5.70 11.44 -9.28
C ARG A 83 -6.44 11.84 -7.99
N HIS A 84 -6.35 13.11 -7.61
CA HIS A 84 -6.93 13.57 -6.34
C HIS A 84 -8.46 13.41 -6.27
N SER A 85 -9.16 13.71 -7.36
CA SER A 85 -10.62 13.63 -7.46
C SER A 85 -11.14 12.22 -7.74
N GLU A 86 -10.26 11.31 -8.12
CA GLU A 86 -10.63 9.98 -8.60
C GLU A 86 -11.03 9.08 -7.43
N THR A 87 -12.17 8.41 -7.53
CA THR A 87 -12.65 7.46 -6.52
C THR A 87 -11.81 6.18 -6.52
N PRO A 88 -11.86 5.36 -5.46
CA PRO A 88 -11.16 4.07 -5.44
C PRO A 88 -11.56 3.13 -6.60
N THR A 89 -12.82 3.19 -7.02
CA THR A 89 -13.37 2.38 -8.12
C THR A 89 -12.86 2.87 -9.47
N GLU A 90 -12.85 4.18 -9.70
CA GLU A 90 -12.28 4.76 -10.94
C GLU A 90 -10.79 4.44 -11.05
N TYR A 91 -10.02 4.64 -9.98
CA TYR A 91 -8.60 4.29 -10.00
C TYR A 91 -8.35 2.78 -10.19
N ALA A 92 -9.28 1.93 -9.76
CA ALA A 92 -9.17 0.50 -10.03
C ALA A 92 -9.21 0.20 -11.54
N ALA A 93 -9.92 0.99 -12.35
CA ALA A 93 -9.88 0.84 -13.81
C ALA A 93 -8.46 1.06 -14.36
N ASP A 94 -7.77 2.11 -13.91
CA ASP A 94 -6.39 2.40 -14.31
C ASP A 94 -5.42 1.30 -13.88
N LEU A 95 -5.61 0.77 -12.67
CA LEU A 95 -4.82 -0.36 -12.17
C LEU A 95 -5.06 -1.63 -13.01
N LYS A 96 -6.31 -1.93 -13.37
CA LYS A 96 -6.65 -3.13 -14.16
C LYS A 96 -6.10 -3.02 -15.59
N ALA A 97 -6.17 -1.83 -16.21
CA ALA A 97 -5.56 -1.57 -17.50
C ALA A 97 -4.02 -1.73 -17.46
N SER A 98 -3.42 -1.33 -16.34
CA SER A 98 -1.97 -1.38 -16.13
C SER A 98 -1.43 -2.76 -15.74
N TRP A 99 -2.24 -3.57 -15.06
CA TRP A 99 -1.92 -4.94 -14.63
C TRP A 99 -3.09 -5.90 -14.92
N PRO A 100 -3.36 -6.22 -16.20
CA PRO A 100 -4.46 -7.10 -16.58
C PRO A 100 -4.37 -8.48 -15.93
N GLU A 101 -3.14 -8.98 -15.70
CA GLU A 101 -2.90 -10.26 -15.02
C GLU A 101 -3.32 -10.30 -13.54
N ALA A 102 -3.70 -9.15 -12.97
CA ALA A 102 -4.16 -9.01 -11.59
C ALA A 102 -5.56 -8.40 -11.51
N GLU A 103 -6.32 -8.37 -12.61
CA GLU A 103 -7.59 -7.67 -12.69
C GLU A 103 -8.56 -8.11 -11.58
N THR A 104 -8.81 -9.41 -11.45
CA THR A 104 -9.69 -10.00 -10.45
C THR A 104 -9.24 -9.66 -9.02
N GLU A 105 -7.93 -9.72 -8.75
CA GLU A 105 -7.41 -9.39 -7.43
C GLU A 105 -7.46 -7.89 -7.11
N ILE A 106 -7.28 -7.02 -8.11
CA ILE A 106 -7.42 -5.57 -7.94
C ILE A 106 -8.88 -5.22 -7.63
N GLU A 107 -9.83 -5.82 -8.34
CA GLU A 107 -11.25 -5.63 -8.10
C GLU A 107 -11.64 -6.10 -6.69
N ALA A 108 -11.26 -7.32 -6.30
CA ALA A 108 -11.54 -7.86 -4.98
C ALA A 108 -10.90 -7.03 -3.85
N LEU A 109 -9.66 -6.56 -4.03
CA LEU A 109 -9.00 -5.70 -3.04
C LEU A 109 -9.68 -4.34 -2.92
N THR A 110 -10.16 -3.78 -4.04
CA THR A 110 -10.89 -2.50 -4.07
C THR A 110 -12.24 -2.62 -3.37
N ALA A 111 -12.99 -3.70 -3.63
CA ALA A 111 -14.25 -3.98 -2.95
C ALA A 111 -14.05 -4.11 -1.43
N ALA A 112 -13.05 -4.87 -0.99
CA ALA A 112 -12.71 -5.00 0.43
C ALA A 112 -12.33 -3.66 1.06
N PHE A 113 -11.60 -2.80 0.34
CA PHE A 113 -11.28 -1.45 0.79
C PHE A 113 -12.53 -0.58 0.98
N LEU A 114 -13.44 -0.60 0.03
CA LEU A 114 -14.70 0.16 0.10
C LEU A 114 -15.55 -0.29 1.29
N ALA A 115 -15.66 -1.60 1.52
CA ALA A 115 -16.33 -2.14 2.70
C ALA A 115 -15.65 -1.65 4.00
N ALA A 116 -14.34 -1.80 4.11
CA ALA A 116 -13.57 -1.33 5.27
C ALA A 116 -13.64 0.19 5.47
N ARG A 117 -13.90 0.97 4.42
CA ARG A 117 -13.98 2.43 4.46
C ARG A 117 -15.36 2.95 4.82
N TYR A 118 -16.41 2.43 4.19
CA TYR A 118 -17.75 3.03 4.22
C TYR A 118 -18.79 2.20 4.97
N SER A 119 -18.58 0.89 5.11
CA SER A 119 -19.54 0.04 5.80
C SER A 119 -19.32 0.10 7.31
N PRO A 120 -20.38 0.19 8.14
CA PRO A 120 -20.28 0.14 9.60
C PRO A 120 -20.13 -1.29 10.17
N GLN A 121 -20.36 -2.32 9.36
CA GLN A 121 -20.34 -3.72 9.80
C GLN A 121 -18.98 -4.13 10.39
N PRO A 122 -18.95 -4.95 11.45
CA PRO A 122 -17.69 -5.50 11.96
C PRO A 122 -17.00 -6.30 10.86
N ILE A 123 -15.66 -6.24 10.85
CA ILE A 123 -14.80 -7.06 10.00
C ILE A 123 -13.89 -7.82 10.94
N ASP A 124 -13.94 -9.15 10.90
CA ASP A 124 -13.16 -9.99 11.78
C ASP A 124 -11.91 -10.56 11.08
N GLU A 125 -11.12 -11.35 11.81
CA GLU A 125 -9.88 -11.93 11.27
C GLU A 125 -10.12 -13.01 10.20
N SER A 126 -11.29 -13.65 10.20
CA SER A 126 -11.66 -14.65 9.21
C SER A 126 -11.87 -14.00 7.84
N ASP A 127 -12.47 -12.80 7.81
CA ASP A 127 -12.62 -11.96 6.61
C ASP A 127 -11.28 -11.43 6.08
N LEU A 128 -10.33 -11.17 6.98
CA LEU A 128 -9.03 -10.60 6.65
C LEU A 128 -8.16 -11.56 5.84
N SER A 129 -8.20 -12.86 6.16
CA SER A 129 -7.29 -13.86 5.59
C SER A 129 -7.41 -13.99 4.06
N PRO A 130 -8.61 -14.09 3.47
CA PRO A 130 -8.81 -13.99 2.02
C PRO A 130 -8.25 -12.70 1.43
N VAL A 131 -8.56 -11.53 2.01
CA VAL A 131 -8.11 -10.22 1.49
C VAL A 131 -6.58 -10.10 1.53
N LYS A 132 -5.94 -10.62 2.58
CA LYS A 132 -4.48 -10.66 2.71
C LYS A 132 -3.84 -11.53 1.62
N ARG A 133 -4.47 -12.64 1.22
CA ARG A 133 -4.01 -13.47 0.09
C ARG A 133 -4.15 -12.72 -1.23
N THR A 134 -5.30 -12.08 -1.48
CA THR A 134 -5.54 -11.23 -2.65
C THR A 134 -4.48 -10.14 -2.75
N TRP A 135 -4.23 -9.40 -1.67
CA TRP A 135 -3.18 -8.38 -1.63
C TRP A 135 -1.78 -8.91 -1.93
N LYS A 136 -1.43 -10.11 -1.43
CA LYS A 136 -0.13 -10.73 -1.75
C LYS A 136 0.00 -11.02 -3.25
N ARG A 137 -1.07 -11.45 -3.92
CA ARG A 137 -1.09 -11.68 -5.37
C ARG A 137 -0.95 -10.37 -6.16
N VAL A 138 -1.69 -9.32 -5.79
CA VAL A 138 -1.53 -7.98 -6.38
C VAL A 138 -0.07 -7.52 -6.27
N LYS A 139 0.53 -7.59 -5.07
CA LYS A 139 1.94 -7.22 -4.89
C LYS A 139 2.90 -8.03 -5.77
N ALA A 140 2.63 -9.32 -5.96
CA ALA A 140 3.46 -10.17 -6.80
C ALA A 140 3.40 -9.73 -8.27
N SER A 141 2.21 -9.42 -8.79
CA SER A 141 2.04 -8.89 -10.16
C SER A 141 2.71 -7.53 -10.33
N LEU A 142 2.52 -6.60 -9.38
CA LEU A 142 3.19 -5.30 -9.39
C LEU A 142 4.71 -5.43 -9.37
N ARG A 143 5.27 -6.41 -8.64
CA ARG A 143 6.71 -6.65 -8.62
C ARG A 143 7.22 -7.23 -9.95
N ARG A 144 6.49 -8.18 -10.55
CA ARG A 144 6.88 -8.81 -11.83
C ARG A 144 6.97 -7.79 -12.96
N ARG A 145 6.03 -6.85 -13.05
CA ARG A 145 6.06 -5.78 -14.06
C ARG A 145 7.31 -4.91 -13.91
N ARG A 146 7.62 -4.47 -12.68
CA ARG A 146 8.85 -3.72 -12.36
C ARG A 146 10.13 -4.46 -12.78
N GLN A 147 10.20 -5.77 -12.50
CA GLN A 147 11.33 -6.61 -12.88
C GLN A 147 11.46 -6.77 -14.41
N ARG A 148 10.33 -6.97 -15.11
CA ARG A 148 10.32 -7.04 -16.58
C ARG A 148 10.90 -5.77 -17.19
N TRP A 149 10.53 -4.60 -16.68
CA TRP A 149 11.08 -3.34 -17.19
C TRP A 149 12.57 -3.19 -16.89
N ALA A 150 13.00 -3.51 -15.66
CA ALA A 150 14.41 -3.46 -15.30
C ALA A 150 15.28 -4.37 -16.20
N ASN A 151 14.80 -5.57 -16.53
CA ASN A 151 15.51 -6.50 -17.41
C ASN A 151 15.53 -6.08 -18.89
N GLN A 152 14.60 -5.22 -19.33
CA GLN A 152 14.55 -4.71 -20.71
C GLN A 152 15.44 -3.46 -20.92
N THR A 153 15.82 -2.76 -19.85
CA THR A 153 16.58 -1.49 -19.93
C THR A 153 18.09 -1.68 -19.70
N THR A 154 18.56 -2.89 -19.44
CA THR A 154 20.00 -3.20 -19.47
C THR A 154 20.42 -3.33 -20.93
N PRO A 155 21.16 -2.39 -21.53
CA PRO A 155 21.72 -2.58 -22.85
C PRO A 155 22.80 -3.66 -22.72
N GLU A 156 22.67 -4.72 -23.51
CA GLU A 156 23.77 -5.61 -23.80
C GLU A 156 24.82 -4.74 -24.53
N GLU A 157 25.90 -4.40 -23.83
CA GLU A 157 27.06 -3.70 -24.39
C GLU A 157 27.53 -4.51 -25.61
N PRO A 158 27.36 -4.02 -26.86
CA PRO A 158 27.76 -4.81 -28.01
C PRO A 158 29.26 -4.99 -27.93
N ALA A 159 29.69 -6.25 -27.82
CA ALA A 159 31.09 -6.64 -27.96
C ALA A 159 31.63 -5.93 -29.20
N SER A 160 32.52 -4.97 -28.96
CA SER A 160 33.22 -4.22 -29.99
C SER A 160 34.17 -5.17 -30.71
N ASP A 161 33.61 -5.88 -31.67
CA ASP A 161 34.35 -6.62 -32.68
C ASP A 161 34.85 -5.58 -33.68
N THR A 162 36.03 -5.01 -33.40
CA THR A 162 36.77 -4.18 -34.35
C THR A 162 37.38 -5.11 -35.40
N PRO A 163 36.99 -5.05 -36.69
CA PRO A 163 37.79 -5.66 -37.73
C PRO A 163 39.05 -4.80 -37.92
N THR A 164 40.21 -5.37 -37.63
CA THR A 164 41.51 -4.81 -37.99
C THR A 164 41.58 -4.69 -39.52
N PRO A 165 41.76 -3.50 -40.11
CA PRO A 165 42.11 -3.40 -41.52
C PRO A 165 43.61 -3.68 -41.70
N GLU A 166 43.92 -4.18 -42.90
CA GLU A 166 45.15 -4.82 -43.39
C GLU A 166 46.50 -4.18 -43.03
#